data_AF-A0A940ZKQ8-F1
#
_entry.id   AF-A0A940ZKQ8-F1
#
_cell.length_a   1.000
_cell.length_b   1.000
_cell.length_c   1.000
_cell.angle_alpha   90.00
_cell.angle_beta   90.00
_cell.angle_gamma   90.00
#
_symmetry.space_group_name_H-M   'P 1'
#
loop_
_entity.id
_entity.type
_entity.pdbx_description
1 polymer ?
#
loop_
_entity_poly.entity_id
_entity_poly.type
_entity_poly.pdbx_seq_one_letter_code
_entity_poly.pdbx_strand_id
1 'polypeptide(L)' 'MVIVGERINTSRKLVNEAVEKRDVAYIQADVKAQAEAGAHFIDVNAGSRHAS' A
#
# COMPACT_ATOMS: atom_id res chain seq x y z
N MET A 1 -15.60 12.71 9.89
CA MET A 1 -15.57 11.28 9.48
C MET A 1 -14.11 10.89 9.34
N VAL A 2 -13.68 9.78 9.94
CA VAL A 2 -12.32 9.24 9.72
C VAL A 2 -12.35 8.35 8.49
N ILE A 3 -11.36 8.51 7.61
CA ILE A 3 -11.21 7.77 6.34
C ILE A 3 -9.87 7.04 6.40
N VAL A 4 -9.88 5.74 6.15
CA VAL A 4 -8.68 4.90 6.08
C VAL A 4 -8.47 4.48 4.63
N GLY A 5 -7.29 4.79 4.09
CA GLY A 5 -6.88 4.32 2.77
C GLY A 5 -6.42 2.87 2.85
N GLU A 6 -7.11 1.96 2.16
CA GLU A 6 -6.87 0.50 2.23
C GLU A 6 -5.93 -0.05 1.15
N ARG A 7 -5.37 0.83 0.30
CA ARG A 7 -4.74 0.34 -0.94
C ARG A 7 -3.40 -0.33 -0.72
N ILE A 8 -2.68 -0.04 0.37
CA ILE A 8 -1.39 -0.67 0.69
C ILE A 8 -1.62 -2.06 1.30
N ASN A 9 -1.95 -3.01 0.45
CA ASN A 9 -2.28 -4.38 0.84
C ASN A 9 -1.70 -5.40 -0.16
N THR A 10 -0.83 -6.31 0.28
CA THR A 10 -0.15 -7.30 -0.58
C THR A 10 -1.05 -8.42 -1.12
N SER A 11 -2.33 -8.47 -0.74
CA SER A 11 -3.32 -9.26 -1.50
C SER A 11 -3.52 -8.69 -2.93
N ARG A 12 -3.20 -7.41 -3.15
CA ARG A 12 -3.25 -6.76 -4.47
C ARG A 12 -1.95 -7.02 -5.22
N LYS A 13 -2.08 -7.57 -6.44
CA LYS A 13 -0.94 -7.96 -7.29
C LYS A 13 0.15 -6.88 -7.42
N LEU A 14 -0.23 -5.64 -7.75
CA LEU A 14 0.75 -4.57 -7.96
C LEU A 14 1.49 -4.17 -6.67
N VAL A 15 0.80 -4.18 -5.52
CA VAL A 15 1.43 -3.88 -4.22
C VAL A 15 2.36 -5.02 -3.82
N ASN A 16 1.95 -6.27 -4.05
CA ASN A 16 2.81 -7.43 -3.83
C ASN A 16 4.09 -7.36 -4.67
N GLU A 17 3.98 -7.10 -5.97
CA GLU A 17 5.14 -6.95 -6.86
C GLU A 17 6.06 -5.80 -6.43
N ALA A 18 5.49 -4.67 -6.00
CA ALA A 18 6.27 -3.55 -5.49
C ALA A 18 7.03 -3.91 -4.19
N VAL A 19 6.40 -4.66 -3.28
CA VAL A 19 7.07 -5.14 -2.05
C VAL A 19 8.17 -6.14 -2.40
N GLU A 20 7.92 -7.12 -3.26
CA GLU A 20 8.91 -8.13 -3.69
C GLU A 20 10.15 -7.48 -4.33
N LYS A 21 9.94 -6.46 -5.18
CA LYS A 21 11.01 -5.74 -5.86
C LYS A 21 11.62 -4.61 -5.02
N ARG A 22 11.12 -4.40 -3.80
CA ARG A 22 11.48 -3.25 -2.94
C ARG A 22 11.31 -1.90 -3.66
N ASP A 23 10.27 -1.78 -4.48
CA ASP A 23 9.91 -0.58 -5.21
C ASP A 23 9.26 0.45 -4.27
N VAL A 24 10.12 1.21 -3.61
CA VAL A 24 9.71 2.29 -2.69
C VAL A 24 8.92 3.37 -3.41
N ALA A 25 9.24 3.66 -4.68
CA ALA A 25 8.61 4.73 -5.43
C ALA A 25 7.12 4.44 -5.69
N TYR A 26 6.79 3.20 -6.07
CA TYR A 26 5.41 2.76 -6.25
C TYR A 26 4.59 2.91 -4.96
N ILE A 27 5.12 2.42 -3.83
CA ILE A 27 4.43 2.49 -2.53
C ILE A 27 4.21 3.94 -2.09
N GLN A 28 5.25 4.78 -2.19
CA GLN A 28 5.14 6.20 -1.83
C GLN A 28 4.14 6.97 -2.70
N ALA A 29 4.07 6.66 -3.99
CA ALA A 29 3.11 7.30 -4.89
C ALA A 29 1.66 6.94 -4.52
N ASP A 30 1.36 5.66 -4.23
CA ASP A 30 0.02 5.24 -3.82
C ASP A 30 -0.37 5.81 -2.44
N VAL A 31 0.58 5.87 -1.50
CA VAL A 31 0.37 6.54 -0.19
C VAL A 31 0.03 8.02 -0.37
N LYS A 32 0.78 8.75 -1.20
CA LYS A 32 0.51 10.18 -1.48
C LYS A 32 -0.86 10.37 -2.12
N ALA A 33 -1.20 9.56 -3.13
CA ALA A 33 -2.50 9.63 -3.78
C ALA A 33 -3.67 9.40 -2.82
N GLN A 34 -3.53 8.46 -1.87
CA GLN A 34 -4.56 8.23 -0.84
C GLN A 34 -4.66 9.40 0.14
N ALA A 35 -3.54 9.99 0.56
CA ALA A 35 -3.54 11.16 1.42
C ALA A 35 -4.18 12.37 0.73
N GLU A 36 -3.85 12.63 -0.54
CA GLU A 36 -4.44 13.69 -1.36
C GLU A 36 -5.94 13.48 -1.61
N ALA A 37 -6.40 12.22 -1.64
CA ALA A 37 -7.82 11.88 -1.71
C ALA A 37 -8.57 12.02 -0.36
N GLY A 38 -7.90 12.42 0.72
CA GLY A 38 -8.52 12.68 2.02
C GLY A 38 -8.44 11.53 3.03
N ALA A 39 -7.56 10.54 2.81
CA ALA A 39 -7.28 9.53 3.84
C ALA A 39 -6.61 10.17 5.06
N HIS A 40 -7.15 9.86 6.25
CA HIS A 40 -6.58 10.30 7.53
C HIS A 40 -5.52 9.31 8.04
N PHE A 41 -5.69 8.04 7.69
CA PHE A 41 -4.75 6.95 7.97
C PHE A 41 -4.56 6.08 6.73
N ILE A 42 -3.42 5.41 6.67
CA ILE A 42 -3.14 4.39 5.66
C ILE A 42 -3.09 3.04 6.37
N ASP A 43 -3.95 2.12 5.96
CA ASP A 43 -3.85 0.72 6.37
C ASP A 43 -2.67 0.08 5.64
N VAL A 44 -1.91 -0.76 6.35
CA VAL A 44 -0.73 -1.44 5.83
C VAL A 44 -0.87 -2.93 6.12
N ASN A 45 -1.08 -3.71 5.06
CA ASN A 45 -1.14 -5.16 5.13
C ASN A 45 0.00 -5.78 4.31
N ALA A 46 1.01 -6.31 5.00
CA ALA A 46 2.15 -6.99 4.39
C ALA A 46 1.85 -8.43 3.96
N GLY A 47 0.67 -8.96 4.30
CA GLY A 47 0.31 -10.36 4.06
C GLY A 47 1.18 -11.32 4.88
N SER A 48 1.03 -12.62 4.60
CA SER A 48 1.76 -13.70 5.29
C SER A 48 2.63 -14.54 4.34
N ARG A 49 2.73 -14.16 3.07
CA ARG A 49 3.55 -14.90 2.10
C ARG A 49 5.02 -14.61 2.36
N HIS A 50 5.80 -15.65 2.60
CA HIS A 50 7.25 -15.55 2.56
C HIS A 50 7.69 -15.27 1.12
N ALA A 51 8.63 -14.33 0.94
CA ALA A 51 9.32 -14.18 -0.33
C ALA A 51 9.96 -15.53 -0.67
N SER A 52 9.45 -16.18 -1.71
CA SER A 52 10.02 -17.41 -2.27
C SER A 52 11.41 -17.16 -2.82
#